data_AF-K5BUN8-F1
#
_entry.id   AF-K5BUN8-F1
#
_cell.length_a   1.000
_cell.length_b   1.000
_cell.length_c   1.000
_cell.angle_alpha   90.00
_cell.angle_beta   90.00
_cell.angle_gamma   90.00
#
_symmetry.space_group_name_H-M   'P 1'
#
loop_
_entity.id
_entity.type
_entity.pdbx_description
1 polymer ?
#
loop_
_entity_poly.entity_id
_entity_poly.type
_entity_poly.pdbx_seq_one_letter_code
_entity_poly.pdbx_strand_id
1 'polypeptide(L)'
;MIVKSIAELSMIDGCPKLGDVSLAYGIEGAREWLKCHLLKVNCFVGAKLKLTDEQLIDLSDQIACEYPFLNIAELCCFFGRLRSGKYEEFFGSVDPMQILKSLDTFCQDRRKDMLKAEQAIEAIKMENSIKERTSHCVTLEQYLKNRNGMMRVTIYWVTKDETLRKRIRERFGIDNYTSINGETFAEIKDEDVELLRETEKRGFIQLRFKPE
;
A
#
# COMPACT_ATOMS: atom_id res chain seq x y z
N MET A 1 11.23 -19.59 21.16
CA MET A 1 10.82 -19.15 19.81
C MET A 1 10.67 -17.63 19.89
N ILE A 2 11.43 -16.87 19.11
CA ILE A 2 11.22 -15.41 19.02
C ILE A 2 9.75 -15.17 18.67
N VAL A 3 9.07 -14.28 19.38
CA VAL A 3 7.64 -14.01 19.19
C VAL A 3 7.48 -13.28 17.86
N LYS A 4 7.37 -14.06 16.77
CA LYS A 4 7.00 -13.54 15.46
C LYS A 4 5.53 -13.15 15.46
N SER A 5 5.18 -12.09 14.71
CA SER A 5 3.77 -11.76 14.45
C SER A 5 3.10 -12.89 13.65
N ILE A 6 1.77 -12.99 13.66
CA ILE A 6 1.09 -14.01 12.85
C ILE A 6 1.35 -13.71 11.38
N ALA A 7 1.35 -12.44 10.97
CA ALA A 7 1.65 -12.03 9.60
C ALA A 7 3.05 -12.48 9.15
N GLU A 8 4.07 -12.36 10.01
CA GLU A 8 5.42 -12.86 9.73
C GLU A 8 5.46 -14.38 9.56
N LEU A 9 4.66 -15.12 10.34
CA LEU A 9 4.53 -16.58 10.19
C LEU A 9 3.84 -16.94 8.87
N SER A 10 2.83 -16.17 8.46
CA SER A 10 2.13 -16.38 7.18
C SER A 10 3.04 -16.20 5.95
N MET A 11 4.10 -15.40 6.08
CA MET A 11 5.02 -15.02 5.00
C MET A 11 6.32 -15.86 4.97
N ILE A 12 6.43 -16.92 5.77
CA ILE A 12 7.61 -17.79 5.74
C ILE A 12 7.64 -18.54 4.41
N ASP A 13 8.65 -18.25 3.60
CA ASP A 13 8.87 -18.92 2.32
C ASP A 13 9.12 -20.42 2.50
N GLY A 14 8.52 -21.23 1.64
CA GLY A 14 8.58 -22.69 1.70
C GLY A 14 7.89 -23.35 2.90
N CYS A 15 7.19 -22.60 3.76
CA CYS A 15 6.43 -23.20 4.87
C CYS A 15 5.15 -23.85 4.35
N PRO A 16 4.98 -25.19 4.46
CA PRO A 16 3.83 -25.87 3.90
C PRO A 16 2.56 -25.51 4.66
N LYS A 17 1.46 -25.39 3.91
CA LYS A 17 0.10 -25.34 4.44
C LYS A 17 -0.33 -26.74 4.86
N LEU A 18 -1.28 -26.80 5.79
CA LEU A 18 -1.84 -28.06 6.23
C LEU A 18 -2.45 -28.85 5.06
N GLY A 19 -3.08 -28.16 4.09
CA GLY A 19 -3.53 -28.76 2.84
C GLY A 19 -2.41 -29.34 1.98
N ASP A 20 -1.21 -28.72 1.98
CA ASP A 20 -0.05 -29.26 1.27
C ASP A 20 0.46 -30.56 1.92
N VAL A 21 0.44 -30.61 3.26
CA VAL A 21 0.76 -31.83 4.03
C VAL A 21 -0.24 -32.94 3.71
N SER A 22 -1.54 -32.62 3.70
CA SER A 22 -2.59 -33.57 3.33
C SER A 22 -2.44 -34.08 1.90
N LEU A 23 -2.02 -33.22 0.96
CA LEU A 23 -1.79 -33.60 -0.42
C LEU A 23 -0.58 -34.55 -0.56
N ALA A 24 0.49 -34.30 0.19
CA ALA A 24 1.73 -35.06 0.09
C ALA A 24 1.68 -36.41 0.84
N TYR A 25 1.02 -36.46 2.00
CA TYR A 25 1.04 -37.60 2.92
C TYR A 25 -0.34 -38.21 3.17
N GLY A 26 -1.36 -37.75 2.44
CA GLY A 26 -2.76 -38.08 2.72
C GLY A 26 -3.30 -37.37 3.96
N ILE A 27 -4.62 -37.44 4.13
CA ILE A 27 -5.29 -36.86 5.30
C ILE A 27 -4.76 -37.46 6.61
N GLU A 28 -4.36 -38.73 6.60
CA GLU A 28 -3.81 -39.44 7.76
C GLU A 28 -2.48 -38.83 8.24
N GLY A 29 -1.63 -38.37 7.32
CA GLY A 29 -0.37 -37.71 7.68
C GLY A 29 -0.60 -36.37 8.39
N ALA A 30 -1.54 -35.56 7.88
CA ALA A 30 -1.94 -34.31 8.55
C ALA A 30 -2.62 -34.58 9.90
N ARG A 31 -3.49 -35.58 9.97
CA ARG A 31 -4.15 -36.04 11.20
C ARG A 31 -3.14 -36.40 12.29
N GLU A 32 -2.18 -37.28 11.99
CA GLU A 32 -1.22 -37.74 13.01
C GLU A 32 -0.33 -36.60 13.51
N TRP A 33 0.05 -35.69 12.62
CA TRP A 33 0.80 -34.49 13.00
C TRP A 33 -0.01 -33.57 13.91
N LEU A 34 -1.27 -33.28 13.57
CA LEU A 34 -2.17 -32.48 14.42
C LEU A 34 -2.43 -33.15 15.76
N LYS A 35 -2.65 -34.47 15.76
CA LYS A 35 -2.87 -35.28 16.95
C LYS A 35 -1.70 -35.15 17.92
N CYS A 36 -0.46 -35.15 17.44
CA CYS A 36 0.73 -34.92 18.29
C CYS A 36 0.66 -33.56 19.01
N HIS A 37 0.26 -32.50 18.31
CA HIS A 37 0.12 -31.18 18.90
C HIS A 37 -1.06 -31.09 19.88
N LEU A 38 -2.22 -31.65 19.51
CA LEU A 38 -3.41 -31.68 20.36
C LEU A 38 -3.19 -32.50 21.63
N LEU A 39 -2.54 -33.67 21.52
CA LEU A 39 -2.14 -34.47 22.68
C LEU A 39 -1.25 -33.66 23.62
N LYS A 40 -0.32 -32.87 23.06
CA LYS A 40 0.53 -31.99 23.88
C LYS A 40 -0.27 -30.92 24.60
N VAL A 41 -1.29 -30.32 23.98
CA VAL A 41 -2.22 -29.40 24.67
C VAL A 41 -3.00 -30.14 25.76
N ASN A 42 -3.58 -31.28 25.41
CA ASN A 42 -4.42 -32.11 26.28
C ASN A 42 -3.66 -32.48 27.57
N CYS A 43 -2.41 -32.92 27.47
CA CYS A 43 -1.56 -33.25 28.62
C CYS A 43 -1.03 -32.03 29.38
N PHE A 44 -0.83 -30.89 28.73
CA PHE A 44 -0.23 -29.70 29.34
C PHE A 44 -1.22 -28.97 30.26
N VAL A 45 -2.48 -28.86 29.85
CA VAL A 45 -3.47 -28.09 30.60
C VAL A 45 -3.90 -28.82 31.88
N GLY A 46 -4.25 -28.10 32.95
CA GLY A 46 -4.64 -28.67 34.25
C GLY A 46 -6.04 -29.30 34.33
N ALA A 47 -6.78 -29.41 33.22
CA ALA A 47 -8.12 -29.99 33.21
C ALA A 47 -8.10 -31.47 33.62
N LYS A 48 -9.07 -31.90 34.44
CA LYS A 48 -9.14 -33.26 35.00
C LYS A 48 -9.53 -34.29 33.94
N LEU A 49 -10.54 -33.96 33.14
CA LEU A 49 -11.01 -34.81 32.04
C LEU A 49 -10.26 -34.43 30.77
N LYS A 50 -9.59 -35.42 30.20
CA LYS A 50 -8.79 -35.29 28.98
C LYS A 50 -9.57 -35.81 27.78
N LEU A 51 -9.24 -35.32 26.60
CA LEU A 51 -9.72 -35.91 25.35
C LEU A 51 -9.26 -37.35 25.25
N THR A 52 -10.15 -38.24 24.80
CA THR A 52 -9.81 -39.62 24.43
C THR A 52 -9.02 -39.64 23.13
N ASP A 53 -8.40 -40.78 22.81
CA ASP A 53 -7.64 -40.92 21.56
C ASP A 53 -8.53 -40.73 20.31
N GLU A 54 -9.75 -41.27 20.36
CA GLU A 54 -10.77 -41.11 19.31
C GLU A 54 -11.18 -39.63 19.15
N GLN A 55 -11.42 -38.91 20.25
CA GLN A 55 -11.71 -37.48 20.19
C GLN A 55 -10.54 -36.65 19.64
N LEU A 56 -9.30 -37.06 19.91
CA LEU A 56 -8.11 -36.42 19.32
C LEU A 56 -8.03 -36.68 17.82
N ILE A 57 -8.38 -37.88 17.36
CA ILE A 57 -8.45 -38.24 15.93
C ILE A 57 -9.53 -37.40 15.24
N ASP A 58 -10.75 -37.39 15.77
CA ASP A 58 -11.88 -36.64 15.19
C ASP A 58 -11.59 -35.14 15.13
N LEU A 59 -11.02 -34.58 16.20
CA LEU A 59 -10.63 -33.17 16.23
C LEU A 59 -9.51 -32.86 15.24
N SER A 60 -8.56 -33.77 15.05
CA SER A 60 -7.49 -33.60 14.07
C SER A 60 -8.05 -33.58 12.64
N ASP A 61 -8.97 -34.48 12.32
CA ASP A 61 -9.63 -34.52 11.00
C ASP A 61 -10.46 -33.26 10.75
N GLN A 62 -11.20 -32.80 11.76
CA GLN A 62 -11.97 -31.56 11.66
C GLN A 62 -11.06 -30.36 11.34
N ILE A 63 -9.94 -30.23 12.06
CA ILE A 63 -8.99 -29.12 11.84
C ILE A 63 -8.35 -29.22 10.45
N ALA A 64 -7.98 -30.42 10.01
CA ALA A 64 -7.40 -30.65 8.68
C ALA A 64 -8.36 -30.28 7.54
N CYS A 65 -9.65 -30.53 7.71
CA CYS A 65 -10.67 -30.23 6.71
C CYS A 65 -11.08 -28.75 6.70
N GLU A 66 -11.23 -28.11 7.86
CA GLU A 66 -11.72 -26.73 7.97
C GLU A 66 -10.63 -25.67 7.78
N TYR A 67 -9.38 -25.98 8.15
CA TYR A 67 -8.27 -25.03 8.16
C TYR A 67 -7.08 -25.45 7.26
N PRO A 68 -7.30 -25.98 6.03
CA PRO A 68 -6.21 -26.42 5.17
C PRO A 68 -5.29 -25.27 4.71
N PHE A 69 -5.76 -24.03 4.84
CA PHE A 69 -5.03 -22.83 4.43
C PHE A 69 -3.98 -22.35 5.45
N LEU A 70 -4.05 -22.81 6.71
CA LEU A 70 -3.07 -22.45 7.74
C LEU A 70 -1.75 -23.19 7.50
N ASN A 71 -0.64 -22.50 7.65
CA ASN A 71 0.68 -23.10 7.59
C ASN A 71 1.08 -23.75 8.92
N ILE A 72 2.02 -24.69 8.83
CA ILE A 72 2.47 -25.45 10.01
C ILE A 72 3.05 -24.55 11.10
N ALA A 73 3.66 -23.42 10.75
CA ALA A 73 4.22 -22.47 11.71
C ALA A 73 3.13 -21.65 12.44
N GLU A 74 2.07 -21.25 11.73
CA GLU A 74 0.87 -20.63 12.28
C GLU A 74 0.17 -21.57 13.26
N LEU A 75 0.02 -22.85 12.90
CA LEU A 75 -0.55 -23.87 13.79
C LEU A 75 0.32 -24.12 15.03
N CYS A 76 1.64 -24.18 14.87
CA CYS A 76 2.56 -24.25 16.01
C CYS A 76 2.40 -23.04 16.96
N CYS A 77 2.23 -21.84 16.40
CA CYS A 77 1.96 -20.64 17.17
C CYS A 77 0.61 -20.71 17.89
N PHE A 78 -0.44 -21.16 17.21
CA PHE A 78 -1.76 -21.38 17.79
C PHE A 78 -1.69 -22.32 19.00
N PHE A 79 -1.12 -23.53 18.86
CA PHE A 79 -1.01 -24.48 19.96
C PHE A 79 -0.10 -23.99 21.11
N GLY A 80 0.90 -23.15 20.81
CA GLY A 80 1.68 -22.45 21.83
C GLY A 80 0.84 -21.47 22.64
N ARG A 81 0.05 -20.63 21.95
CA ARG A 81 -0.83 -19.62 22.56
C ARG A 81 -2.02 -20.23 23.29
N LEU A 82 -2.55 -21.34 22.79
CA LEU A 82 -3.62 -22.08 23.45
C LEU A 82 -3.14 -22.63 24.79
N ARG A 83 -1.94 -23.22 24.84
CA ARG A 83 -1.33 -23.68 26.11
C ARG A 83 -0.99 -22.55 27.06
N SER A 84 -0.71 -21.35 26.56
CA SER A 84 -0.46 -20.18 27.39
C SER A 84 -1.74 -19.49 27.87
N GLY A 85 -2.93 -20.05 27.60
CA GLY A 85 -4.21 -19.48 28.01
C GLY A 85 -4.64 -18.23 27.24
N LYS A 86 -4.03 -17.93 26.09
CA LYS A 86 -4.38 -16.72 25.32
C LYS A 86 -5.79 -16.78 24.73
N TYR A 87 -6.24 -17.98 24.36
CA TYR A 87 -7.52 -18.18 23.66
C TYR A 87 -8.56 -18.88 24.54
N GLU A 88 -8.15 -19.79 25.42
CA GLU A 88 -9.08 -20.55 26.25
C GLU A 88 -8.47 -20.95 27.59
N GLU A 89 -9.33 -21.04 28.59
CA GLU A 89 -9.03 -21.61 29.90
C GLU A 89 -9.88 -22.88 30.09
N PHE A 90 -9.24 -24.05 30.07
CA PHE A 90 -9.96 -25.31 30.21
C PHE A 90 -10.24 -25.64 31.68
N PHE A 91 -11.49 -25.48 32.10
CA PHE A 91 -11.96 -25.83 33.44
C PHE A 91 -12.60 -27.21 33.47
N GLY A 92 -12.09 -28.11 34.31
CA GLY A 92 -12.67 -29.44 34.53
C GLY A 92 -12.40 -30.44 33.39
N SER A 93 -12.67 -30.05 32.14
CA SER A 93 -12.48 -30.86 30.93
C SER A 93 -11.82 -30.08 29.79
N VAL A 94 -11.06 -30.79 28.95
CA VAL A 94 -10.66 -30.27 27.63
C VAL A 94 -11.80 -30.57 26.65
N ASP A 95 -12.34 -29.54 26.00
CA ASP A 95 -13.47 -29.64 25.08
C ASP A 95 -13.02 -29.38 23.63
N PRO A 96 -13.23 -30.32 22.67
CA PRO A 96 -12.89 -30.11 21.27
C PRO A 96 -13.55 -28.87 20.65
N MET A 97 -14.81 -28.58 20.99
CA MET A 97 -15.54 -27.43 20.43
C MET A 97 -14.91 -26.10 20.85
N GLN A 98 -14.37 -26.02 22.06
CA GLN A 98 -13.67 -24.81 22.53
C GLN A 98 -12.33 -24.63 21.83
N ILE A 99 -11.63 -25.73 21.50
CA ILE A 99 -10.41 -25.67 20.68
C ILE A 99 -10.73 -25.12 19.28
N LEU A 100 -11.81 -25.58 18.65
CA LEU A 100 -12.24 -25.08 17.33
C LEU A 100 -12.62 -23.59 17.38
N LYS A 101 -13.37 -23.14 18.40
CA LYS A 101 -13.68 -21.71 18.60
C LYS A 101 -12.43 -20.87 18.84
N SER A 102 -11.47 -21.40 19.59
CA SER A 102 -10.17 -20.78 19.80
C SER A 102 -9.41 -20.62 18.48
N LEU A 103 -9.49 -21.61 17.59
CA LEU A 103 -8.85 -21.58 16.29
C LEU A 103 -9.52 -20.56 15.34
N ASP A 104 -10.84 -20.43 15.36
CA ASP A 104 -11.54 -19.34 14.65
C ASP A 104 -11.10 -17.96 15.17
N THR A 105 -11.02 -17.80 16.49
CA THR A 105 -10.51 -16.57 17.12
C THR A 105 -9.07 -16.28 16.68
N PHE A 106 -8.21 -17.30 16.63
CA PHE A 106 -6.87 -17.16 16.08
C PHE A 106 -6.88 -16.72 14.60
N CYS A 107 -7.81 -17.23 13.78
CA CYS A 107 -7.97 -16.81 12.38
C CYS A 107 -8.47 -15.36 12.26
N GLN A 108 -9.27 -14.87 13.22
CA GLN A 108 -9.63 -13.45 13.29
C GLN A 108 -8.42 -12.57 13.63
N ASP A 109 -7.61 -12.98 14.61
CA ASP A 109 -6.35 -12.30 14.94
C ASP A 109 -5.41 -12.28 13.74
N ARG A 110 -5.27 -13.41 13.04
CA ARG A 110 -4.47 -13.53 11.81
C ARG A 110 -4.88 -12.50 10.77
N ARG A 111 -6.18 -12.39 10.47
CA ARG A 111 -6.70 -11.41 9.51
C ARG A 111 -6.38 -9.98 9.92
N LYS A 112 -6.57 -9.64 11.20
CA LYS A 112 -6.24 -8.30 11.72
C LYS A 112 -4.75 -8.00 11.61
N ASP A 113 -3.90 -8.97 11.90
CA ASP A 113 -2.43 -8.81 11.87
C ASP A 113 -1.92 -8.63 10.44
N MET A 114 -2.45 -9.42 9.48
CA MET A 114 -2.16 -9.25 8.06
C MET A 114 -2.57 -7.87 7.54
N LEU A 115 -3.78 -7.41 7.89
CA LEU A 115 -4.27 -6.09 7.50
C LEU A 115 -3.36 -4.97 8.03
N LYS A 116 -2.92 -5.08 9.29
CA LYS A 116 -1.97 -4.12 9.89
C LYS A 116 -0.63 -4.12 9.17
N ALA A 117 -0.11 -5.29 8.80
CA ALA A 117 1.14 -5.41 8.07
C ALA A 117 1.04 -4.78 6.67
N GLU A 118 -0.06 -4.99 5.96
CA GLU A 118 -0.34 -4.38 4.66
C GLU A 118 -0.42 -2.84 4.76
N GLN A 119 -1.19 -2.33 5.73
CA GLN A 119 -1.29 -0.89 5.99
C GLN A 119 0.07 -0.25 6.34
N ALA A 120 0.93 -0.95 7.08
CA ALA A 120 2.27 -0.46 7.40
C ALA A 120 3.14 -0.34 6.14
N ILE A 121 3.07 -1.31 5.23
CA ILE A 121 3.79 -1.28 3.94
C ILE A 121 3.29 -0.10 3.09
N GLU A 122 1.96 0.11 3.03
CA GLU A 122 1.37 1.23 2.30
C GLU A 122 1.76 2.59 2.88
N ALA A 123 1.78 2.72 4.21
CA ALA A 123 2.21 3.94 4.88
C ALA A 123 3.66 4.30 4.55
N ILE A 124 4.57 3.31 4.53
CA ILE A 124 5.97 3.51 4.15
C ILE A 124 6.08 3.96 2.68
N LYS A 125 5.34 3.31 1.77
CA LYS A 125 5.29 3.71 0.35
C LYS A 125 4.77 5.14 0.18
N MET A 126 3.71 5.48 0.90
CA MET A 126 3.12 6.83 0.87
C MET A 126 4.11 7.87 1.40
N GLU A 127 4.76 7.61 2.54
CA GLU A 127 5.78 8.49 3.11
C GLU A 127 6.94 8.72 2.14
N ASN A 128 7.44 7.67 1.50
CA ASN A 128 8.49 7.78 0.49
C ASN A 128 8.03 8.62 -0.72
N SER A 129 6.80 8.42 -1.20
CA SER A 129 6.25 9.23 -2.30
C SER A 129 6.09 10.71 -1.93
N ILE A 130 5.73 11.01 -0.68
CA ILE A 130 5.67 12.38 -0.16
C ILE A 130 7.07 12.97 -0.11
N LYS A 131 8.07 12.22 0.38
CA LYS A 131 9.48 12.66 0.42
C LYS A 131 10.01 12.96 -0.98
N GLU A 132 9.75 12.10 -1.96
CA GLU A 132 10.13 12.32 -3.36
C GLU A 132 9.48 13.58 -3.93
N ARG A 133 8.16 13.73 -3.80
CA ARG A 133 7.45 14.94 -4.26
C ARG A 133 7.99 16.21 -3.60
N THR A 134 8.18 16.16 -2.28
CA THR A 134 8.70 17.29 -1.50
C THR A 134 10.13 17.64 -1.91
N SER A 135 10.95 16.65 -2.29
CA SER A 135 12.31 16.90 -2.80
C SER A 135 12.33 17.67 -4.13
N HIS A 136 11.27 17.53 -4.94
CA HIS A 136 11.08 18.29 -6.17
C HIS A 136 10.33 19.61 -5.97
N CYS A 137 9.79 19.87 -4.78
CA CYS A 137 9.15 21.14 -4.48
C CYS A 137 10.21 22.24 -4.34
N VAL A 138 10.01 23.34 -5.05
CA VAL A 138 10.81 24.56 -4.93
C VAL A 138 9.97 25.67 -4.32
N THR A 139 10.61 26.60 -3.60
CA THR A 139 9.92 27.81 -3.12
C THR A 139 9.55 28.71 -4.29
N LEU A 140 8.58 29.62 -4.09
CA LEU A 140 8.21 30.61 -5.12
C LEU A 140 9.41 31.44 -5.57
N GLU A 141 10.24 31.88 -4.64
CA GLU A 141 11.47 32.64 -4.94
C GLU A 141 12.43 31.83 -5.82
N GLN A 142 12.66 30.55 -5.49
CA GLN A 142 13.52 29.68 -6.29
C GLN A 142 12.91 29.36 -7.66
N TYR A 143 11.59 29.20 -7.74
CA TYR A 143 10.88 29.04 -9.01
C TYR A 143 11.07 30.26 -9.92
N LEU A 144 10.90 31.48 -9.39
CA LEU A 144 11.11 32.73 -10.12
C LEU A 144 12.58 32.89 -10.55
N LYS A 145 13.52 32.50 -9.69
CA LYS A 145 14.96 32.48 -10.00
C LYS A 145 15.29 31.48 -11.11
N ASN A 146 14.72 30.27 -11.07
CA ASN A 146 14.89 29.27 -12.12
C ASN A 146 14.33 29.73 -13.46
N ARG A 147 13.28 30.58 -13.44
CA ARG A 147 12.72 31.24 -14.63
C ARG A 147 13.50 32.48 -15.07
N ASN A 148 14.57 32.85 -14.35
CA ASN A 148 15.40 34.04 -14.60
C ASN A 148 14.59 35.35 -14.78
N GLY A 149 13.42 35.46 -14.12
CA GLY A 149 12.51 36.59 -14.29
C GLY A 149 11.87 36.71 -15.67
N MET A 150 11.77 35.61 -16.43
CA MET A 150 11.14 35.55 -17.75
C MET A 150 9.91 34.64 -17.74
N MET A 151 8.83 35.14 -18.33
CA MET A 151 7.55 34.49 -18.50
C MET A 151 7.37 34.04 -19.96
N ARG A 152 7.17 32.74 -20.16
CA ARG A 152 6.78 32.18 -21.46
C ARG A 152 5.32 32.50 -21.76
N VAL A 153 5.06 33.02 -22.97
CA VAL A 153 3.72 33.31 -23.46
C VAL A 153 3.60 32.96 -24.94
N THR A 154 2.41 32.54 -25.34
CA THR A 154 2.05 32.41 -26.75
C THR A 154 1.20 33.60 -27.14
N ILE A 155 1.60 34.32 -28.18
CA ILE A 155 0.98 35.55 -28.66
C ILE A 155 0.28 35.26 -29.97
N TYR A 156 -1.01 35.61 -30.05
CA TYR A 156 -1.77 35.63 -31.30
C TYR A 156 -1.96 37.08 -31.76
N TRP A 157 -1.59 37.37 -33.00
CA TRP A 157 -1.63 38.74 -33.54
C TRP A 157 -3.02 39.08 -34.09
N VAL A 158 -3.82 39.79 -33.28
CA VAL A 158 -5.17 40.24 -33.66
C VAL A 158 -5.09 41.39 -34.67
N THR A 159 -4.19 42.35 -34.44
CA THR A 159 -3.96 43.45 -35.39
C THR A 159 -3.35 42.95 -36.70
N LYS A 160 -3.78 43.52 -37.83
CA LYS A 160 -3.18 43.29 -39.15
C LYS A 160 -2.13 44.34 -39.53
N ASP A 161 -1.96 45.37 -38.69
CA ASP A 161 -1.00 46.45 -38.93
C ASP A 161 0.43 46.00 -38.63
N GLU A 162 1.22 45.86 -39.68
CA GLU A 162 2.61 45.39 -39.60
C GLU A 162 3.52 46.38 -38.87
N THR A 163 3.23 47.68 -38.90
CA THR A 163 4.01 48.69 -38.19
C THR A 163 3.81 48.58 -36.67
N LEU A 164 2.58 48.33 -36.24
CA LEU A 164 2.26 48.05 -34.83
C LEU A 164 2.86 46.73 -34.37
N ARG A 165 2.79 45.67 -35.18
CA ARG A 165 3.43 44.38 -34.89
C ARG A 165 4.93 44.53 -34.68
N LYS A 166 5.61 45.29 -35.56
CA LYS A 166 7.04 45.57 -35.44
C LYS A 166 7.37 46.32 -34.15
N ARG A 167 6.61 47.35 -33.79
CA ARG A 167 6.82 48.11 -32.55
C ARG A 167 6.62 47.26 -31.30
N ILE A 168 5.61 46.39 -31.28
CA ILE A 168 5.37 45.47 -30.16
C ILE A 168 6.53 44.46 -30.07
N ARG A 169 6.97 43.91 -31.21
CA ARG A 169 8.13 42.99 -31.24
C ARG A 169 9.39 43.64 -30.67
N GLU A 170 9.72 44.84 -31.14
CA GLU A 170 10.89 45.59 -30.67
C GLU A 170 10.78 45.96 -29.19
N ARG A 171 9.59 46.35 -28.72
CA ARG A 171 9.37 46.75 -27.32
C ARG A 171 9.60 45.60 -26.35
N PHE A 172 9.15 44.40 -26.69
CA PHE A 172 9.14 43.25 -25.80
C PHE A 172 10.20 42.19 -26.14
N GLY A 173 11.05 42.44 -27.13
CA GLY A 173 12.09 41.49 -27.56
C GLY A 173 11.51 40.20 -28.18
N ILE A 174 10.39 40.31 -28.88
CA ILE A 174 9.71 39.15 -29.50
C ILE A 174 10.26 38.93 -30.91
N ASP A 175 10.63 37.68 -31.21
CA ASP A 175 11.10 37.29 -32.54
C ASP A 175 10.04 37.45 -33.63
N ASN A 176 10.49 37.62 -34.88
CA ASN A 176 9.61 37.70 -36.04
C ASN A 176 9.08 36.32 -36.50
N TYR A 177 9.10 35.33 -35.62
CA TYR A 177 8.58 33.99 -35.91
C TYR A 177 7.06 33.97 -35.74
N THR A 178 6.36 33.30 -36.65
CA THR A 178 4.92 33.02 -36.53
C THR A 178 4.67 31.60 -37.02
N SER A 179 4.02 30.78 -36.20
CA SER A 179 3.63 29.42 -36.56
C SER A 179 2.53 29.41 -37.63
N ILE A 180 2.27 28.25 -38.22
CA ILE A 180 1.21 28.02 -39.21
C ILE A 180 -0.17 28.47 -38.68
N ASN A 181 -0.39 28.41 -37.36
CA ASN A 181 -1.64 28.82 -36.71
C ASN A 181 -1.69 30.31 -36.35
N GLY A 182 -0.72 31.11 -36.78
CA GLY A 182 -0.66 32.55 -36.45
C GLY A 182 -0.19 32.85 -35.03
N GLU A 183 0.41 31.88 -34.34
CA GLU A 183 0.92 32.02 -32.97
C GLU A 183 2.44 32.26 -32.95
N THR A 184 2.89 33.19 -32.11
CA THR A 184 4.30 33.48 -31.82
C THR A 184 4.62 33.10 -30.37
N PHE A 185 5.65 32.29 -30.15
CA PHE A 185 6.15 31.98 -28.81
C PHE A 185 7.16 33.05 -28.38
N ALA A 186 7.04 33.56 -27.15
CA ALA A 186 7.92 34.59 -26.62
C ALA A 186 8.25 34.35 -25.14
N GLU A 187 9.46 34.73 -24.74
CA GLU A 187 9.88 34.84 -23.34
C GLU A 187 9.95 36.32 -22.97
N ILE A 188 9.08 36.75 -22.07
CA ILE A 188 8.86 38.16 -21.72
C ILE A 188 9.32 38.37 -20.29
N LYS A 189 10.08 39.42 -20.00
CA LYS A 189 10.47 39.71 -18.62
C LYS A 189 9.25 39.95 -17.73
N ASP A 190 9.28 39.49 -16.48
CA ASP A 190 8.18 39.63 -15.51
C ASP A 190 7.76 41.10 -15.33
N GLU A 191 8.72 42.05 -15.36
CA GLU A 191 8.48 43.49 -15.28
C GLU A 191 7.66 44.06 -16.46
N ASP A 192 7.76 43.45 -17.63
CA ASP A 192 7.08 43.90 -18.85
C ASP A 192 5.72 43.22 -19.06
N VAL A 193 5.36 42.22 -18.24
CA VAL A 193 4.12 41.43 -18.38
C VAL A 193 2.88 42.29 -18.24
N GLU A 194 2.87 43.23 -17.30
CA GLU A 194 1.73 44.12 -17.09
C GLU A 194 1.51 45.04 -18.30
N LEU A 195 2.59 45.56 -18.88
CA LEU A 195 2.55 46.35 -20.10
C LEU A 195 2.12 45.52 -21.31
N LEU A 196 2.55 44.26 -21.40
CA LEU A 196 2.10 43.35 -22.45
C LEU A 196 0.60 43.03 -22.34
N ARG A 197 0.08 42.83 -21.12
CA ARG A 197 -1.37 42.66 -20.90
C ARG A 197 -2.17 43.90 -21.29
N GLU A 198 -1.61 45.08 -21.11
CA GLU A 198 -2.24 46.32 -21.60
C GLU A 198 -2.33 46.34 -23.14
N THR A 199 -1.34 45.80 -23.86
CA THR A 199 -1.44 45.67 -25.33
C THR A 199 -2.50 44.65 -25.77
N GLU A 200 -2.75 43.61 -24.96
CA GLU A 200 -3.87 42.69 -25.15
C GLU A 200 -5.22 43.38 -24.91
N LYS A 201 -5.36 44.14 -23.81
CA LYS A 201 -6.59 44.89 -23.49
C LYS A 201 -6.97 45.89 -24.59
N ARG A 202 -5.97 46.47 -25.26
CA ARG A 202 -6.16 47.37 -26.42
C ARG A 202 -6.55 46.64 -27.71
N GLY A 203 -6.57 45.31 -27.69
CA GLY A 203 -7.02 44.47 -28.81
C GLY A 203 -5.97 44.24 -29.89
N PHE A 204 -4.69 44.52 -29.64
CA PHE A 204 -3.63 44.31 -30.63
C PHE A 204 -3.19 42.85 -30.71
N ILE A 205 -3.18 42.18 -29.57
CA ILE A 205 -2.74 40.80 -29.41
C ILE A 205 -3.68 40.04 -28.48
N GLN A 206 -3.60 38.71 -28.51
CA GLN A 206 -4.22 37.83 -27.52
C GLN A 206 -3.14 36.93 -26.92
N LEU A 207 -3.06 36.87 -25.59
CA LEU A 207 -2.09 36.10 -24.84
C LEU A 207 -2.68 34.74 -24.47
N ARG A 208 -1.88 33.68 -24.61
CA ARG A 208 -2.22 32.31 -24.21
C ARG A 208 -1.12 31.71 -23.35
N PHE A 209 -1.52 31.19 -22.20
CA PHE A 209 -0.66 30.48 -21.25
C PHE A 209 -0.96 28.98 -21.35
N LYS A 210 -0.20 28.27 -22.18
CA LYS A 210 -0.33 26.82 -22.27
C LYS A 210 0.48 26.19 -21.13
N PRO A 211 -0.10 25.26 -20.34
CA PRO A 211 0.69 24.47 -19.41
C PRO A 211 1.72 23.64 -20.19
N GLU A 212 2.93 23.49 -19.63
CA GLU A 212 3.95 22.58 -20.15
C GLU A 212 3.51 21.11 -20.03
#